data_AF-A0A428J9Z1-F1
#
_entry.id   AF-A0A428J9Z1-F1
#
_cell.length_a   1.000
_cell.length_b   1.000
_cell.length_c   1.000
_cell.angle_alpha   90.00
_cell.angle_beta   90.00
_cell.angle_gamma   90.00
#
_symmetry.space_group_name_H-M   'P 1'
#
loop_
_entity.id
_entity.type
_entity.pdbx_description
1 polymer ?
#
loop_
_entity_poly.entity_id
_entity_poly.type
_entity_poly.pdbx_seq_one_letter_code
_entity_poly.pdbx_strand_id
1 'polypeptide(L)'
;MIKQQFFLNDKEMLRIYHHGFDDYPKERLLREYASIDENRIEFKEMWIENIQREEILYDTVTNGFLHADHVKNPYGTLCCEYQEFIVYQKNHLIENGQIAQIASFRGICEFVKKWSGFNLKQSPFSIQNVLVFSPTNILLEKNLYPNNERIIELSLQHNGYEELTCVAKFKHHQQIVSTRIVPIKEKHIPIESRYEWSSVDIELYAQDQLVYADYDASFIKSIHIDMGITTKQVDMPLPRAGKSVTLEQVVSEQIRVGESAISKEMQSYQYQEELLKSQINANKRFEFITKGQYERGLDIFTEIAATRGYKELWVFDPYFSTFSTAGGKSRLNDIITVLGKNLNLQKNIVFETNEADCEQTFRDFKAAIHETVHKLKKRDVSMKFTFYGTREHFHDRFIFLKNEHRLQAFLLGTSFNSFGDNYSTIIEMEPLDGRMVFETLVGNLLDPTHLILSEDLS
;
A
#
# COMPACT_ATOMS: atom_id res chain seq x y z
N MET A 1 -15.33 -13.83 40.24
CA MET A 1 -15.47 -13.58 38.80
C MET A 1 -16.07 -12.19 38.60
N ILE A 2 -15.59 -11.41 37.64
CA ILE A 2 -16.16 -10.09 37.34
C ILE A 2 -17.31 -10.30 36.35
N LYS A 3 -18.46 -9.68 36.61
CA LYS A 3 -19.64 -9.66 35.74
C LYS A 3 -19.83 -8.24 35.22
N GLN A 4 -19.86 -8.10 33.90
CA GLN A 4 -20.15 -6.86 33.19
C GLN A 4 -21.44 -7.03 32.40
N GLN A 5 -22.33 -6.04 32.48
CA GLN A 5 -23.60 -6.02 31.76
C GLN A 5 -23.78 -4.69 31.06
N PHE A 6 -24.23 -4.76 29.81
CA PHE A 6 -24.56 -3.60 29.00
C PHE A 6 -26.05 -3.60 28.70
N PHE A 7 -26.71 -2.47 28.94
CA PHE A 7 -28.13 -2.28 28.68
C PHE A 7 -28.32 -1.14 27.69
N LEU A 8 -29.22 -1.32 26.73
CA LEU A 8 -29.69 -0.28 25.83
C LEU A 8 -31.18 -0.06 26.07
N ASN A 9 -31.56 1.15 26.46
CA ASN A 9 -32.95 1.50 26.81
C ASN A 9 -33.57 0.47 27.77
N ASP A 10 -32.83 0.13 28.83
CA ASP A 10 -33.21 -0.82 29.89
C ASP A 10 -33.31 -2.29 29.46
N LYS A 11 -32.92 -2.64 28.23
CA LYS A 11 -32.82 -4.03 27.75
C LYS A 11 -31.36 -4.48 27.73
N GLU A 12 -31.07 -5.61 28.35
CA GLU A 12 -29.73 -6.19 28.32
C GLU A 12 -29.35 -6.57 26.89
N MET A 13 -28.21 -6.03 26.44
CA MET A 13 -27.72 -6.22 25.08
C MET A 13 -26.43 -7.02 25.02
N LEU A 14 -25.69 -7.15 26.12
CA LEU A 14 -24.46 -7.93 26.17
C LEU A 14 -24.10 -8.20 27.62
N ARG A 15 -23.69 -9.44 27.90
CA ARG A 15 -23.12 -9.83 29.19
C ARG A 15 -21.73 -10.40 28.99
N ILE A 16 -20.78 -9.96 29.79
CA ILE A 16 -19.41 -10.46 29.78
C ILE A 16 -19.01 -10.87 31.19
N TYR A 17 -18.40 -12.03 31.31
CA TYR A 17 -17.78 -12.51 32.53
C TYR A 17 -16.27 -12.62 32.35
N HIS A 18 -15.52 -12.14 33.33
CA HIS A 18 -14.07 -12.28 33.40
C HIS A 18 -13.69 -13.15 34.60
N HIS A 19 -13.16 -14.33 34.32
CA HIS A 19 -12.70 -15.29 35.31
C HIS A 19 -11.19 -15.13 35.57
N GLY A 20 -10.69 -15.58 36.73
CA GLY A 20 -9.25 -15.51 37.06
C GLY A 20 -8.73 -14.19 37.65
N PHE A 21 -9.61 -13.27 38.04
CA PHE A 21 -9.25 -12.00 38.71
C PHE A 21 -9.50 -12.07 40.22
N ASP A 22 -8.78 -12.93 40.92
CA ASP A 22 -9.03 -13.24 42.34
C ASP A 22 -8.72 -12.08 43.31
N ASP A 23 -7.93 -11.11 42.86
CA ASP A 23 -7.58 -9.88 43.56
C ASP A 23 -8.63 -8.76 43.41
N TYR A 24 -9.66 -8.96 42.59
CA TYR A 24 -10.69 -7.96 42.34
C TYR A 24 -11.59 -7.74 43.58
N PRO A 25 -11.90 -6.49 43.98
CA PRO A 25 -12.67 -6.23 45.19
C PRO A 25 -14.10 -6.76 45.11
N LYS A 26 -14.46 -7.67 46.03
CA LYS A 26 -15.77 -8.37 46.03
C LYS A 26 -16.99 -7.45 46.22
N GLU A 27 -16.82 -6.31 46.87
CA GLU A 27 -17.89 -5.33 47.10
C GLU A 27 -17.97 -4.25 46.02
N ARG A 28 -17.09 -4.27 45.01
CA ARG A 28 -17.07 -3.26 43.96
C ARG A 28 -18.30 -3.37 43.09
N LEU A 29 -18.99 -2.24 42.95
CA LEU A 29 -20.10 -2.03 42.04
C LEU A 29 -19.81 -0.77 41.23
N LEU A 30 -19.63 -0.90 39.92
CA LEU A 30 -19.55 0.26 39.02
C LEU A 30 -20.80 0.35 38.16
N ARG A 31 -21.20 1.59 37.89
CA ARG A 31 -22.37 1.89 37.08
C ARG A 31 -22.16 3.18 36.31
N GLU A 32 -22.29 3.11 34.99
CA GLU A 32 -21.94 4.19 34.08
C GLU A 32 -22.98 4.32 32.97
N TYR A 33 -23.19 5.52 32.46
CA TYR A 33 -24.23 5.80 31.47
C TYR A 33 -23.73 6.76 30.40
N ALA A 34 -24.28 6.61 29.19
CA ALA A 34 -24.13 7.59 28.14
C ALA A 34 -25.42 7.70 27.31
N SER A 35 -25.66 8.88 26.76
CA SER A 35 -26.65 9.09 25.72
C SER A 35 -25.97 8.93 24.36
N ILE A 36 -26.52 8.08 23.49
CA ILE A 36 -26.07 7.87 22.12
C ILE A 36 -27.27 8.12 21.22
N ASP A 37 -27.27 9.27 20.55
CA ASP A 37 -28.42 9.80 19.83
C ASP A 37 -29.68 9.85 20.73
N GLU A 38 -30.76 9.17 20.34
CA GLU A 38 -32.01 9.07 21.12
C GLU A 38 -31.98 7.93 22.15
N ASN A 39 -30.92 7.12 22.19
CA ASN A 39 -30.83 5.94 23.05
C ASN A 39 -29.99 6.21 24.30
N ARG A 40 -30.32 5.51 25.40
CA ARG A 40 -29.52 5.47 26.63
C ARG A 40 -28.79 4.13 26.72
N ILE A 41 -27.46 4.16 26.79
CA ILE A 41 -26.66 2.97 27.12
C ILE A 41 -26.21 3.03 28.58
N GLU A 42 -26.19 1.87 29.22
CA GLU A 42 -25.79 1.68 30.61
C GLU A 42 -24.81 0.52 30.73
N PHE A 43 -23.78 0.70 31.56
CA PHE A 43 -22.83 -0.32 31.97
C PHE A 43 -23.00 -0.60 33.47
N LYS A 44 -23.00 -1.88 33.86
CA LYS A 44 -22.91 -2.34 35.25
C LYS A 44 -21.77 -3.35 35.38
N GLU A 45 -20.93 -3.18 36.39
CA GLU A 45 -19.88 -4.13 36.76
C GLU A 45 -20.01 -4.52 38.22
N MET A 46 -19.91 -5.81 38.51
CA MET A 46 -19.94 -6.34 39.86
C MET A 46 -19.15 -7.64 39.98
N TRP A 47 -18.74 -7.98 41.19
CA TRP A 47 -18.21 -9.30 41.48
C TRP A 47 -19.32 -10.32 41.68
N ILE A 48 -19.14 -11.53 41.16
CA ILE A 48 -19.95 -12.70 41.49
C ILE A 48 -19.06 -13.89 41.85
N GLU A 49 -19.58 -14.80 42.67
CA GLU A 49 -18.83 -15.98 43.13
C GLU A 49 -18.56 -16.96 42.00
N ASN A 50 -19.59 -17.36 41.25
CA ASN A 50 -19.46 -18.31 40.17
C ASN A 50 -20.58 -18.14 39.13
N ILE A 51 -20.35 -18.65 37.91
CA ILE A 51 -21.31 -18.55 36.82
C ILE A 51 -22.48 -19.55 36.97
N GLN A 52 -22.28 -20.65 37.70
CA GLN A 52 -23.29 -21.72 37.84
C GLN A 52 -24.55 -21.28 38.58
N ARG A 53 -24.49 -20.18 39.34
CA ARG A 53 -25.64 -19.57 40.02
C ARG A 53 -26.40 -18.58 39.15
N GLU A 54 -25.90 -18.26 37.95
CA GLU A 54 -26.52 -17.33 37.03
C GLU A 54 -27.48 -18.07 36.09
N GLU A 55 -28.67 -17.52 35.90
CA GLU A 55 -29.56 -17.97 34.85
C GLU A 55 -29.11 -17.36 33.51
N ILE A 56 -28.72 -18.23 32.57
CA ILE A 56 -28.27 -17.86 31.23
C ILE A 56 -29.19 -18.56 30.23
N LEU A 57 -29.94 -17.77 29.46
CA LEU A 57 -30.76 -18.26 28.36
C LEU A 57 -29.90 -18.31 27.10
N TYR A 58 -29.87 -19.46 26.44
CA TYR A 58 -29.07 -19.68 25.23
C TYR A 58 -29.64 -20.81 24.38
N ASP A 59 -29.31 -20.80 23.09
CA ASP A 59 -29.63 -21.86 22.15
C ASP A 59 -28.48 -22.88 22.03
N THR A 60 -27.23 -22.41 22.04
CA THR A 60 -26.04 -23.27 22.02
C THR A 60 -24.86 -22.65 22.78
N VAL A 61 -23.83 -23.46 23.05
CA VAL A 61 -22.59 -23.03 23.69
C VAL A 61 -21.41 -23.43 22.83
N THR A 62 -20.48 -22.50 22.63
CA THR A 62 -19.17 -22.77 22.04
C THR A 62 -18.07 -22.52 23.06
N ASN A 63 -17.03 -23.35 23.03
CA ASN A 63 -15.82 -23.17 23.82
C ASN A 63 -14.61 -23.12 22.89
N GLY A 64 -13.56 -22.41 23.29
CA GLY A 64 -12.34 -22.33 22.50
C GLY A 64 -11.23 -21.54 23.19
N PHE A 65 -10.17 -21.30 22.43
CA PHE A 65 -9.02 -20.51 22.83
C PHE A 65 -8.89 -19.32 21.89
N LEU A 66 -8.65 -18.13 22.45
CA LEU A 66 -8.40 -16.91 21.69
C LEU A 66 -6.96 -16.45 21.93
N HIS A 67 -6.19 -16.34 20.85
CA HIS A 67 -4.88 -15.69 20.89
C HIS A 67 -5.03 -14.19 21.20
N ALA A 68 -3.93 -13.53 21.60
CA ALA A 68 -3.93 -12.13 22.05
C ALA A 68 -4.59 -11.17 21.04
N ASP A 69 -4.26 -11.30 19.76
CA ASP A 69 -4.79 -10.45 18.67
C ASP A 69 -6.16 -10.88 18.12
N HIS A 70 -6.79 -11.91 18.69
CA HIS A 70 -8.09 -12.35 18.18
C HIS A 70 -9.16 -11.27 18.40
N VAL A 71 -10.00 -11.02 17.40
CA VAL A 71 -10.98 -9.90 17.40
C VAL A 71 -11.97 -9.91 18.57
N LYS A 72 -12.22 -11.08 19.16
CA LYS A 72 -13.09 -11.28 20.33
C LYS A 72 -12.37 -11.20 21.68
N ASN A 73 -11.03 -11.19 21.71
CA ASN A 73 -10.27 -11.18 22.94
C ASN A 73 -10.20 -9.76 23.55
N PRO A 74 -10.68 -9.54 24.78
CA PRO A 74 -10.70 -8.20 25.39
C PRO A 74 -9.35 -7.78 25.99
N TYR A 75 -8.37 -8.69 26.15
CA TYR A 75 -7.19 -8.44 26.97
C TYR A 75 -5.97 -7.86 26.22
N GLY A 76 -6.00 -7.82 24.89
CA GLY A 76 -4.99 -7.21 24.03
C GLY A 76 -3.62 -7.90 24.00
N THR A 77 -3.00 -8.15 25.17
CA THR A 77 -1.67 -8.76 25.29
C THR A 77 -1.71 -10.20 25.81
N LEU A 78 -2.80 -10.61 26.44
CA LEU A 78 -2.98 -11.95 26.98
C LEU A 78 -3.85 -12.80 26.07
N CYS A 79 -3.53 -14.08 25.95
CA CYS A 79 -4.46 -15.05 25.39
C CYS A 79 -5.57 -15.36 26.41
N CYS A 80 -6.66 -15.98 25.98
CA CYS A 80 -7.69 -16.42 26.91
C CYS A 80 -8.43 -17.67 26.44
N GLU A 81 -8.89 -18.46 27.40
CA GLU A 81 -9.97 -19.40 27.17
C GLU A 81 -11.28 -18.62 27.02
N TYR A 82 -12.13 -19.11 26.14
CA TYR A 82 -13.34 -18.44 25.72
C TYR A 82 -14.51 -19.40 25.72
N GLN A 83 -15.62 -18.95 26.29
CA GLN A 83 -16.91 -19.60 26.17
C GLN A 83 -17.96 -18.56 25.78
N GLU A 84 -18.84 -18.92 24.85
CA GLU A 84 -19.93 -18.06 24.39
C GLU A 84 -21.23 -18.85 24.39
N PHE A 85 -22.20 -18.34 25.16
CA PHE A 85 -23.58 -18.77 25.16
C PHE A 85 -24.32 -17.97 24.10
N ILE A 86 -24.71 -18.64 23.02
CA ILE A 86 -25.23 -18.03 21.79
C ILE A 86 -26.75 -18.05 21.81
N VAL A 87 -27.35 -16.91 21.51
CA VAL A 87 -28.78 -16.77 21.18
C VAL A 87 -28.89 -16.47 19.68
N TYR A 88 -29.63 -17.26 18.90
CA TYR A 88 -29.78 -17.07 17.46
C TYR A 88 -30.76 -15.96 17.11
N GLN A 89 -31.87 -15.87 17.85
CA GLN A 89 -32.89 -14.84 17.63
C GLN A 89 -32.44 -13.53 18.26
N LYS A 90 -31.91 -12.63 17.42
CA LYS A 90 -31.51 -11.29 17.81
C LYS A 90 -32.69 -10.34 17.67
N ASN A 91 -32.97 -9.57 18.71
CA ASN A 91 -34.09 -8.62 18.71
C ASN A 91 -33.59 -7.16 18.83
N HIS A 92 -34.35 -6.21 18.30
CA HIS A 92 -34.24 -4.75 18.48
C HIS A 92 -33.00 -4.04 17.88
N LEU A 93 -31.85 -4.69 17.73
CA LEU A 93 -30.63 -4.09 17.17
C LEU A 93 -30.20 -4.70 15.85
N ILE A 94 -30.52 -5.97 15.64
CA ILE A 94 -30.28 -6.70 14.40
C ILE A 94 -31.62 -7.22 13.91
N GLU A 95 -32.07 -6.74 12.76
CA GLU A 95 -33.32 -7.14 12.11
C GLU A 95 -32.99 -7.73 10.74
N ASN A 96 -33.48 -8.95 10.46
CA ASN A 96 -33.19 -9.68 9.21
C ASN A 96 -31.69 -9.76 8.86
N GLY A 97 -30.81 -9.87 9.87
CA GLY A 97 -29.36 -9.93 9.70
C GLY A 97 -28.68 -8.58 9.44
N GLN A 98 -29.40 -7.46 9.54
CA GLN A 98 -28.87 -6.11 9.35
C GLN A 98 -28.98 -5.28 10.63
N ILE A 99 -28.03 -4.37 10.83
CA ILE A 99 -28.06 -3.42 11.95
C ILE A 99 -29.11 -2.36 11.65
N ALA A 100 -30.17 -2.29 12.48
CA ALA A 100 -31.31 -1.40 12.23
C ALA A 100 -30.94 0.09 12.32
N GLN A 101 -29.99 0.48 13.19
CA GLN A 101 -29.52 1.86 13.37
C GLN A 101 -27.99 1.95 13.38
N ILE A 102 -27.38 2.06 12.20
CA ILE A 102 -25.92 2.02 12.03
C ILE A 102 -25.19 3.14 12.79
N ALA A 103 -25.76 4.36 12.84
CA ALA A 103 -25.14 5.51 13.51
C ALA A 103 -25.05 5.27 15.02
N SER A 104 -26.19 5.00 15.67
CA SER A 104 -26.29 4.64 17.08
C SER A 104 -25.39 3.43 17.43
N PHE A 105 -25.34 2.44 16.54
CA PHE A 105 -24.55 1.23 16.77
C PHE A 105 -23.03 1.48 16.87
N ARG A 106 -22.50 2.47 16.14
CA ARG A 106 -21.09 2.85 16.27
C ARG A 106 -20.78 3.37 17.67
N GLY A 107 -21.62 4.27 18.20
CA GLY A 107 -21.48 4.77 19.57
C GLY A 107 -21.58 3.65 20.61
N ILE A 108 -22.49 2.68 20.40
CA ILE A 108 -22.64 1.51 21.28
C ILE A 108 -21.34 0.70 21.28
N CYS A 109 -20.76 0.43 20.10
CA CYS A 109 -19.51 -0.32 19.99
C CYS A 109 -18.34 0.37 20.71
N GLU A 110 -18.23 1.69 20.59
CA GLU A 110 -17.19 2.47 21.28
C GLU A 110 -17.38 2.42 22.80
N PHE A 111 -18.61 2.55 23.28
CA PHE A 111 -18.93 2.45 24.71
C PHE A 111 -18.62 1.06 25.28
N VAL A 112 -19.01 -0.01 24.59
CA VAL A 112 -18.69 -1.39 24.99
C VAL A 112 -17.19 -1.60 25.03
N LYS A 113 -16.46 -1.21 23.98
CA LYS A 113 -15.00 -1.36 23.91
C LYS A 113 -14.29 -0.59 25.02
N LYS A 114 -14.75 0.63 25.33
CA LYS A 114 -14.17 1.45 26.42
C LYS A 114 -14.24 0.76 27.78
N TRP A 115 -15.37 0.12 28.11
CA TRP A 115 -15.61 -0.43 29.45
C TRP A 115 -15.23 -1.91 29.60
N SER A 116 -15.21 -2.68 28.51
CA SER A 116 -14.90 -4.12 28.56
C SER A 116 -13.66 -4.55 27.78
N GLY A 117 -13.10 -3.68 26.94
CA GLY A 117 -12.09 -4.05 25.94
C GLY A 117 -12.63 -4.83 24.74
N PHE A 118 -13.85 -5.40 24.84
CA PHE A 118 -14.45 -6.22 23.78
C PHE A 118 -14.83 -5.40 22.55
N ASN A 119 -14.37 -5.84 21.37
CA ASN A 119 -14.60 -5.15 20.11
C ASN A 119 -15.90 -5.60 19.42
N LEU A 120 -17.04 -5.11 19.93
CA LEU A 120 -18.35 -5.43 19.36
C LEU A 120 -18.47 -5.04 17.88
N LYS A 121 -17.73 -4.03 17.41
CA LYS A 121 -17.72 -3.63 16.00
C LYS A 121 -17.20 -4.73 15.07
N GLN A 122 -16.22 -5.52 15.52
CA GLN A 122 -15.67 -6.65 14.77
C GLN A 122 -16.42 -7.97 15.03
N SER A 123 -17.29 -8.01 16.04
CA SER A 123 -18.13 -9.17 16.38
C SER A 123 -19.58 -8.76 16.70
N PRO A 124 -20.30 -8.11 15.75
CA PRO A 124 -21.58 -7.48 16.04
C PRO A 124 -22.68 -8.48 16.41
N PHE A 125 -22.56 -9.73 15.98
CA PHE A 125 -23.54 -10.79 16.28
C PHE A 125 -23.45 -11.34 17.71
N SER A 126 -22.45 -10.90 18.49
CA SER A 126 -22.36 -11.22 19.93
C SER A 126 -23.36 -10.41 20.78
N ILE A 127 -24.13 -9.48 20.20
CA ILE A 127 -25.29 -8.87 20.87
C ILE A 127 -26.22 -9.96 21.42
N GLN A 128 -26.70 -9.79 22.64
CA GLN A 128 -27.55 -10.72 23.41
C GLN A 128 -26.88 -12.07 23.74
N ASN A 129 -25.62 -12.28 23.36
CA ASN A 129 -24.87 -13.41 23.86
C ASN A 129 -24.32 -13.10 25.26
N VAL A 130 -23.96 -14.18 25.94
CA VAL A 130 -23.18 -14.12 27.17
C VAL A 130 -21.78 -14.66 26.88
N LEU A 131 -20.77 -13.83 27.13
CA LEU A 131 -19.36 -14.13 26.86
C LEU A 131 -18.65 -14.41 28.18
N VAL A 132 -17.80 -15.44 28.21
CA VAL A 132 -16.94 -15.75 29.35
C VAL A 132 -15.50 -15.81 28.86
N PHE A 133 -14.65 -15.04 29.50
CA PHE A 133 -13.23 -14.97 29.20
C PHE A 133 -12.40 -15.32 30.44
N SER A 134 -11.48 -16.27 30.29
CA SER A 134 -10.49 -16.61 31.31
C SER A 134 -9.10 -16.33 30.74
N PRO A 135 -8.42 -15.23 31.12
CA PRO A 135 -7.10 -14.93 30.61
C PRO A 135 -6.12 -16.04 31.01
N THR A 136 -5.29 -16.46 30.08
CA THR A 136 -4.26 -17.46 30.33
C THR A 136 -3.13 -16.85 31.14
N ASN A 137 -2.56 -17.62 32.06
CA ASN A 137 -1.54 -17.14 32.98
C ASN A 137 -0.11 -17.25 32.39
N ILE A 138 0.05 -16.78 31.15
CA ILE A 138 1.32 -16.77 30.42
C ILE A 138 1.66 -15.34 29.98
N LEU A 139 2.87 -14.89 30.31
CA LEU A 139 3.44 -13.68 29.75
C LEU A 139 4.77 -14.02 29.07
N LEU A 140 4.84 -13.81 27.76
CA LEU A 140 5.97 -14.18 26.92
C LEU A 140 6.52 -12.95 26.18
N GLU A 141 7.80 -12.67 26.38
CA GLU A 141 8.55 -11.72 25.57
C GLU A 141 9.31 -12.46 24.47
N LYS A 142 9.41 -11.83 23.31
CA LYS A 142 10.00 -12.40 22.09
C LYS A 142 11.06 -11.43 21.59
N ASN A 143 12.30 -11.86 21.53
CA ASN A 143 13.41 -11.05 21.05
C ASN A 143 14.20 -11.81 19.99
N LEU A 144 14.80 -11.07 19.05
CA LEU A 144 15.82 -11.64 18.19
C LEU A 144 17.11 -11.80 18.99
N TYR A 145 17.77 -12.95 18.86
CA TYR A 145 19.03 -13.17 19.54
C TYR A 145 20.11 -12.22 19.00
N PRO A 146 20.89 -11.53 19.85
CA PRO A 146 21.95 -10.65 19.39
C PRO A 146 22.93 -11.39 18.47
N ASN A 147 23.19 -10.83 17.29
CA ASN A 147 24.13 -11.35 16.30
C ASN A 147 23.80 -12.75 15.70
N ASN A 148 22.61 -13.30 15.95
CA ASN A 148 22.13 -14.51 15.24
C ASN A 148 20.63 -14.43 14.95
N GLU A 149 20.32 -13.96 13.75
CA GLU A 149 18.94 -13.76 13.30
C GLU A 149 18.15 -15.04 13.02
N ARG A 150 18.80 -16.21 13.04
CA ARG A 150 18.11 -17.50 12.94
C ARG A 150 17.53 -17.97 14.26
N ILE A 151 17.90 -17.31 15.36
CA ILE A 151 17.47 -17.62 16.71
C ILE A 151 16.46 -16.58 17.18
N ILE A 152 15.31 -17.05 17.61
CA ILE A 152 14.39 -16.28 18.46
C ILE A 152 14.63 -16.68 19.91
N GLU A 153 14.75 -15.70 20.78
CA GLU A 153 14.78 -15.89 22.23
C GLU A 153 13.39 -15.62 22.80
N LEU A 154 12.80 -16.64 23.39
CA LEU A 154 11.57 -16.51 24.16
C LEU A 154 11.92 -16.33 25.63
N SER A 155 11.36 -15.31 26.27
CA SER A 155 11.54 -15.04 27.69
C SER A 155 10.21 -15.14 28.42
N LEU A 156 10.05 -16.19 29.22
CA LEU A 156 8.83 -16.45 29.98
C LEU A 156 8.82 -15.60 31.25
N GLN A 157 8.08 -14.51 31.26
CA GLN A 157 8.01 -13.59 32.40
C GLN A 157 7.09 -14.11 33.49
N HIS A 158 6.03 -14.83 33.11
CA HIS A 158 5.08 -15.42 34.04
C HIS A 158 4.54 -16.75 33.51
N ASN A 159 4.41 -17.73 34.40
CA ASN A 159 3.93 -19.07 34.08
C ASN A 159 3.04 -19.61 35.19
N GLY A 160 1.75 -19.79 34.90
CA GLY A 160 0.80 -20.44 35.80
C GLY A 160 0.62 -21.95 35.58
N TYR A 161 1.45 -22.59 34.75
CA TYR A 161 1.34 -23.99 34.37
C TYR A 161 2.62 -24.76 34.76
N GLU A 162 2.48 -26.05 35.08
CA GLU A 162 3.63 -26.86 35.52
C GLU A 162 4.59 -27.17 34.36
N GLU A 163 4.12 -27.88 33.33
CA GLU A 163 4.92 -28.27 32.18
C GLU A 163 4.38 -27.62 30.91
N LEU A 164 5.29 -27.00 30.14
CA LEU A 164 4.96 -26.35 28.87
C LEU A 164 5.81 -26.93 27.73
N THR A 165 5.18 -27.12 26.58
CA THR A 165 5.84 -27.42 25.32
C THR A 165 5.63 -26.29 24.34
N CYS A 166 6.72 -25.71 23.84
CA CYS A 166 6.70 -24.70 22.80
C CYS A 166 6.77 -25.35 21.42
N VAL A 167 5.87 -24.95 20.51
CA VAL A 167 5.94 -25.24 19.08
C VAL A 167 6.19 -23.92 18.35
N ALA A 168 7.37 -23.77 17.75
CA ALA A 168 7.75 -22.62 16.94
C ALA A 168 7.79 -23.00 15.45
N LYS A 169 6.95 -22.36 14.63
CA LYS A 169 6.89 -22.56 13.17
C LYS A 169 7.47 -21.33 12.50
N PHE A 170 8.73 -21.41 12.09
CA PHE A 170 9.41 -20.36 11.34
C PHE A 170 8.90 -20.34 9.91
N LYS A 171 8.52 -19.16 9.44
CA LYS A 171 7.92 -18.93 8.13
C LYS A 171 8.76 -17.97 7.31
N HIS A 172 8.72 -18.17 6.00
CA HIS A 172 9.18 -17.20 5.03
C HIS A 172 7.96 -16.78 4.20
N HIS A 173 7.45 -15.57 4.40
CA HIS A 173 6.07 -15.22 4.03
C HIS A 173 5.06 -16.22 4.62
N GLN A 174 4.34 -16.96 3.77
CA GLN A 174 3.30 -17.91 4.17
C GLN A 174 3.79 -19.36 4.20
N GLN A 175 5.02 -19.65 3.74
CA GLN A 175 5.57 -21.01 3.79
C GLN A 175 6.27 -21.28 5.11
N ILE A 176 5.94 -22.41 5.76
CA ILE A 176 6.68 -22.90 6.93
C ILE A 176 7.98 -23.53 6.44
N VAL A 177 9.11 -22.94 6.82
CA VAL A 177 10.45 -23.40 6.43
C VAL A 177 11.10 -24.28 7.48
N SER A 178 10.74 -24.10 8.77
CA SER A 178 11.28 -24.88 9.86
C SER A 178 10.28 -24.94 11.02
N THR A 179 10.10 -26.12 11.61
CA THR A 179 9.31 -26.29 12.83
C THR A 179 10.20 -26.84 13.94
N ARG A 180 10.08 -26.25 15.14
CA ARG A 180 10.77 -26.67 16.35
C ARG A 180 9.78 -26.96 17.45
N ILE A 181 9.98 -28.07 18.15
CA ILE A 181 9.20 -28.45 19.31
C ILE A 181 10.19 -28.53 20.47
N VAL A 182 10.02 -27.70 21.49
CA VAL A 182 10.98 -27.53 22.58
C VAL A 182 10.23 -27.56 23.91
N PRO A 183 10.58 -28.47 24.84
CA PRO A 183 10.04 -28.40 26.20
C PRO A 183 10.60 -27.17 26.91
N ILE A 184 9.75 -26.40 27.58
CA ILE A 184 10.16 -25.24 28.35
C ILE A 184 10.63 -25.72 29.72
N LYS A 185 11.94 -25.62 29.95
CA LYS A 185 12.58 -25.98 31.22
C LYS A 185 13.19 -24.78 31.95
N GLU A 186 13.40 -23.68 31.21
CA GLU A 186 14.13 -22.51 31.66
C GLU A 186 13.35 -21.24 31.29
N LYS A 187 13.70 -20.12 31.94
CA LYS A 187 13.06 -18.82 31.69
C LYS A 187 13.35 -18.29 30.28
N HIS A 188 14.57 -18.48 29.79
CA HIS A 188 15.04 -18.02 28.49
C HIS A 188 15.22 -19.22 27.57
N ILE A 189 14.53 -19.21 26.43
CA ILE A 189 14.43 -20.37 25.54
C ILE A 189 14.90 -19.92 24.15
N PRO A 190 16.17 -20.17 23.79
CA PRO A 190 16.64 -19.91 22.44
C PRO A 190 16.12 -21.00 21.50
N ILE A 191 15.46 -20.61 20.42
CA ILE A 191 14.94 -21.52 19.41
C ILE A 191 15.55 -21.16 18.05
N GLU A 192 16.35 -22.08 17.50
CA GLU A 192 17.06 -21.87 16.24
C GLU A 192 16.33 -22.50 15.04
N SER A 193 16.08 -21.68 14.00
CA SER A 193 15.66 -22.14 12.68
C SER A 193 16.83 -22.66 11.85
N ARG A 194 16.61 -23.74 11.08
CA ARG A 194 17.60 -24.23 10.10
C ARG A 194 17.76 -23.28 8.90
N TYR A 195 16.72 -22.51 8.60
CA TYR A 195 16.62 -21.67 7.41
C TYR A 195 16.34 -20.22 7.77
N GLU A 196 16.63 -19.31 6.83
CA GLU A 196 16.20 -17.91 6.91
C GLU A 196 14.67 -17.82 6.99
N TRP A 197 14.17 -16.89 7.80
CA TRP A 197 12.75 -16.72 8.08
C TRP A 197 12.40 -15.23 8.20
N SER A 198 11.13 -14.91 7.97
CA SER A 198 10.57 -13.55 8.01
C SER A 198 9.54 -13.36 9.14
N SER A 199 8.84 -14.44 9.53
CA SER A 199 7.92 -14.46 10.66
C SER A 199 7.96 -15.81 11.38
N VAL A 200 7.37 -15.90 12.57
CA VAL A 200 7.29 -17.13 13.34
C VAL A 200 5.93 -17.24 14.03
N ASP A 201 5.34 -18.42 13.99
CA ASP A 201 4.20 -18.76 14.85
C ASP A 201 4.70 -19.45 16.10
N ILE A 202 4.18 -19.08 17.27
CA ILE A 202 4.58 -19.59 18.58
C ILE A 202 3.33 -20.09 19.29
N GLU A 203 3.30 -21.38 19.59
CA GLU A 203 2.23 -22.03 20.33
C GLU A 203 2.81 -22.67 21.59
N LEU A 204 2.24 -22.41 22.77
CA LEU A 204 2.60 -23.12 23.99
C LEU A 204 1.47 -24.04 24.43
N TYR A 205 1.81 -25.28 24.76
CA TYR A 205 0.89 -26.31 25.20
C TYR A 205 1.18 -26.74 26.63
N ALA A 206 0.14 -26.84 27.45
CA ALA A 206 0.15 -27.47 28.77
C ALA A 206 -0.80 -28.68 28.74
N GLN A 207 -0.31 -29.89 29.03
CA GLN A 207 -1.14 -31.10 29.06
C GLN A 207 -2.08 -31.24 27.83
N ASP A 208 -1.52 -31.10 26.63
CA ASP A 208 -2.23 -31.12 25.33
C ASP A 208 -3.22 -29.98 25.06
N GLN A 209 -3.31 -28.98 25.94
CA GLN A 209 -4.13 -27.78 25.75
C GLN A 209 -3.28 -26.59 25.32
N LEU A 210 -3.75 -25.85 24.31
CA LEU A 210 -3.14 -24.61 23.87
C LEU A 210 -3.38 -23.52 24.92
N VAL A 211 -2.32 -22.97 25.50
CA VAL A 211 -2.38 -21.96 26.57
C VAL A 211 -1.77 -20.62 26.17
N TYR A 212 -1.03 -20.59 25.05
CA TYR A 212 -0.53 -19.36 24.44
C TYR A 212 -0.43 -19.57 22.93
N ALA A 213 -0.83 -18.57 22.15
CA ALA A 213 -0.52 -18.56 20.73
C ALA A 213 -0.24 -17.13 20.26
N ASP A 214 0.74 -17.01 19.38
CA ASP A 214 1.08 -15.79 18.66
C ASP A 214 1.43 -16.16 17.22
N TYR A 215 0.74 -15.53 16.27
CA TYR A 215 0.80 -15.89 14.86
C TYR A 215 1.40 -14.74 14.06
N ASP A 216 2.23 -15.07 13.08
CA ASP A 216 2.92 -14.11 12.21
C ASP A 216 3.78 -13.09 12.96
N ALA A 217 4.35 -13.50 14.11
CA ALA A 217 5.26 -12.68 14.87
C ALA A 217 6.46 -12.29 13.99
N SER A 218 6.64 -10.98 13.79
CA SER A 218 7.64 -10.42 12.89
C SER A 218 8.41 -9.30 13.58
N PHE A 219 9.64 -9.08 13.09
CA PHE A 219 10.59 -8.17 13.70
C PHE A 219 11.09 -7.20 12.62
N ILE A 220 11.14 -5.91 12.95
CA ILE A 220 11.73 -4.91 12.05
C ILE A 220 13.25 -5.06 12.12
N LYS A 221 13.86 -5.49 11.00
CA LYS A 221 15.30 -5.70 10.88
C LYS A 221 16.02 -4.54 10.21
N SER A 222 15.46 -4.09 9.09
CA SER A 222 15.99 -2.97 8.31
C SER A 222 14.88 -2.12 7.74
N ILE A 223 15.14 -0.83 7.60
CA ILE A 223 14.26 0.12 6.94
C ILE A 223 14.97 0.61 5.69
N HIS A 224 14.31 0.46 4.54
CA HIS A 224 14.76 1.01 3.27
C HIS A 224 13.96 2.28 2.99
N ILE A 225 14.66 3.40 2.80
CA ILE A 225 14.08 4.71 2.55
C ILE A 225 14.58 5.19 1.19
N ASP A 226 13.67 5.30 0.23
CA ASP A 226 13.91 5.97 -1.05
C ASP A 226 13.60 7.46 -0.88
N MET A 227 14.63 8.28 -0.66
CA MET A 227 14.46 9.72 -0.47
C MET A 227 14.83 10.47 -1.74
N GLY A 228 13.88 11.27 -2.25
CA GLY A 228 14.13 12.22 -3.33
C GLY A 228 14.28 13.63 -2.79
N ILE A 229 15.42 14.27 -2.99
CA ILE A 229 15.63 15.69 -2.70
C ILE A 229 15.42 16.47 -3.99
N THR A 230 14.45 17.38 -3.99
CA THR A 230 14.28 18.33 -5.08
C THR A 230 15.33 19.44 -4.92
N THR A 231 16.39 19.40 -5.74
CA THR A 231 17.50 20.36 -5.66
C THR A 231 17.21 21.66 -6.42
N LYS A 232 16.27 21.62 -7.37
CA LYS A 232 15.91 22.78 -8.19
C LYS A 232 14.45 22.72 -8.63
N GLN A 233 13.76 23.86 -8.55
CA GLN A 233 12.39 24.04 -9.04
C GLN A 233 12.29 25.31 -9.86
N VAL A 234 11.62 25.22 -11.01
CA VAL A 234 11.45 26.35 -11.92
C VAL A 234 10.03 26.36 -12.49
N ASP A 235 9.25 27.37 -12.13
CA ASP A 235 7.91 27.56 -12.70
C ASP A 235 7.98 28.15 -14.10
N MET A 236 7.34 27.45 -15.05
CA MET A 236 7.28 27.82 -16.45
C MET A 236 5.81 28.01 -16.87
N PRO A 237 5.43 29.17 -17.44
CA PRO A 237 4.11 29.35 -18.00
C PRO A 237 3.94 28.49 -19.26
N LEU A 238 2.71 28.04 -19.50
CA LEU A 238 2.26 27.38 -20.73
C LEU A 238 1.47 28.41 -21.56
N PRO A 239 2.10 29.06 -22.56
CA PRO A 239 1.51 30.16 -23.32
C PRO A 239 0.11 29.91 -23.87
N ARG A 240 -0.22 28.68 -24.29
CA ARG A 240 -1.54 28.39 -24.88
C ARG A 240 -2.56 27.92 -23.84
N ALA A 241 -2.12 27.19 -22.83
CA ALA A 241 -3.01 26.66 -21.79
C ALA A 241 -3.37 27.66 -20.68
N GLY A 242 -2.68 28.81 -20.59
CA GLY A 242 -2.98 29.82 -19.57
C GLY A 242 -2.68 29.38 -18.12
N LYS A 243 -1.89 28.32 -17.94
CA LYS A 243 -1.45 27.78 -16.63
C LYS A 243 0.08 27.66 -16.59
N SER A 244 0.65 27.20 -15.46
CA SER A 244 2.09 26.94 -15.31
C SER A 244 2.39 25.50 -14.93
N VAL A 245 3.62 25.07 -15.21
CA VAL A 245 4.19 23.79 -14.78
C VAL A 245 5.52 24.05 -14.08
N THR A 246 5.70 23.47 -12.90
CA THR A 246 6.97 23.52 -12.15
C THR A 246 7.90 22.43 -12.67
N LEU A 247 9.03 22.79 -13.29
CA LEU A 247 10.07 21.83 -13.65
C LEU A 247 10.90 21.49 -12.42
N GLU A 248 11.24 20.21 -12.22
CA GLU A 248 11.90 19.73 -11.01
C GLU A 248 13.16 18.93 -11.34
N GLN A 249 14.23 19.19 -10.58
CA GLN A 249 15.41 18.35 -10.52
C GLN A 249 15.36 17.57 -9.21
N VAL A 250 15.15 16.27 -9.28
CA VAL A 250 15.07 15.39 -8.11
C VAL A 250 16.26 14.43 -8.11
N VAL A 251 17.10 14.53 -7.09
CA VAL A 251 18.16 13.56 -6.82
C VAL A 251 17.63 12.57 -5.82
N SER A 252 17.60 11.28 -6.18
CA SER A 252 17.18 10.21 -5.28
C SER A 252 18.39 9.52 -4.69
N GLU A 253 18.44 9.42 -3.36
CA GLU A 253 19.39 8.56 -2.65
C GLU A 253 18.62 7.50 -1.88
N GLN A 254 19.16 6.28 -1.90
CA GLN A 254 18.63 5.18 -1.11
C GLN A 254 19.36 5.14 0.23
N ILE A 255 18.61 5.30 1.31
CA ILE A 255 19.13 5.16 2.66
C ILE A 255 18.65 3.82 3.21
N ARG A 256 19.58 3.02 3.71
CA ARG A 256 19.28 1.78 4.43
C ARG A 256 19.73 1.90 5.87
N VAL A 257 18.81 1.69 6.80
CA VAL A 257 19.10 1.61 8.24
C VAL A 257 18.93 0.15 8.66
N GLY A 258 19.98 -0.44 9.25
CA GLY A 258 20.00 -1.82 9.70
C GLY A 258 20.56 -2.82 8.68
N GLU A 259 20.97 -3.97 9.19
CA GLU A 259 21.41 -5.13 8.41
C GLU A 259 20.21 -6.02 8.08
N SER A 260 20.27 -6.82 7.02
CA SER A 260 19.22 -7.79 6.72
C SER A 260 19.86 -9.14 6.56
N ALA A 261 19.38 -10.14 7.30
CA ALA A 261 19.80 -11.52 7.12
C ALA A 261 19.23 -12.22 5.88
N ILE A 262 18.28 -11.62 5.16
CA ILE A 262 17.82 -12.24 3.90
C ILE A 262 18.92 -12.03 2.87
N SER A 263 19.37 -13.12 2.24
CA SER A 263 20.34 -13.05 1.13
C SER A 263 19.94 -11.97 0.10
N LYS A 264 20.91 -11.22 -0.40
CA LYS A 264 20.66 -10.12 -1.37
C LYS A 264 19.93 -10.64 -2.61
N GLU A 265 20.20 -11.87 -2.98
CA GLU A 265 19.58 -12.60 -4.07
C GLU A 265 18.09 -12.82 -3.81
N MET A 266 17.70 -13.28 -2.63
CA MET A 266 16.28 -13.46 -2.29
C MET A 266 15.55 -12.13 -2.16
N GLN A 267 16.18 -11.10 -1.59
CA GLN A 267 15.60 -9.75 -1.58
C GLN A 267 15.35 -9.24 -2.99
N SER A 268 16.33 -9.40 -3.88
CA SER A 268 16.21 -9.00 -5.27
C SER A 268 15.10 -9.77 -5.99
N TYR A 269 15.04 -11.09 -5.80
CA TYR A 269 13.99 -11.93 -6.37
C TYR A 269 12.59 -11.51 -5.91
N GLN A 270 12.38 -11.35 -4.60
CA GLN A 270 11.08 -10.94 -4.04
C GLN A 270 10.68 -9.54 -4.51
N TYR A 271 11.62 -8.61 -4.51
CA TYR A 271 11.39 -7.27 -5.04
C TYR A 271 10.98 -7.32 -6.50
N GLN A 272 11.67 -8.12 -7.32
CA GLN A 272 11.31 -8.32 -8.73
C GLN A 272 9.94 -8.99 -8.88
N GLU A 273 9.62 -9.99 -8.06
CA GLU A 273 8.34 -10.68 -8.09
C GLU A 273 7.18 -9.72 -7.76
N GLU A 274 7.30 -8.94 -6.69
CA GLU A 274 6.27 -7.94 -6.33
C GLU A 274 6.22 -6.79 -7.34
N LEU A 275 7.36 -6.37 -7.90
CA LEU A 275 7.40 -5.40 -8.98
C LEU A 275 6.68 -5.93 -10.22
N LEU A 276 6.89 -7.20 -10.61
CA LEU A 276 6.21 -7.84 -11.73
C LEU A 276 4.71 -8.01 -11.47
N LYS A 277 4.32 -8.47 -10.28
CA LYS A 277 2.91 -8.57 -9.88
C LYS A 277 2.22 -7.21 -9.96
N SER A 278 2.85 -6.16 -9.46
CA SER A 278 2.28 -4.81 -9.52
C SER A 278 2.19 -4.29 -10.95
N GLN A 279 3.14 -4.62 -11.83
CA GLN A 279 3.07 -4.29 -13.26
C GLN A 279 1.92 -5.00 -13.98
N ILE A 280 1.71 -6.29 -13.71
CA ILE A 280 0.65 -7.09 -14.34
C ILE A 280 -0.72 -6.66 -13.84
N ASN A 281 -0.85 -6.39 -12.54
CA ASN A 281 -2.13 -6.11 -11.89
C ASN A 281 -2.47 -4.61 -11.82
N ALA A 282 -1.62 -3.73 -12.31
CA ALA A 282 -1.92 -2.30 -12.35
C ALA A 282 -3.11 -2.04 -13.28
N ASN A 283 -4.08 -1.25 -12.80
CA ASN A 283 -5.12 -0.71 -13.66
C ASN A 283 -4.45 0.14 -14.74
N LYS A 284 -4.54 -0.32 -15.98
CA LYS A 284 -3.99 0.41 -17.13
C LYS A 284 -4.69 1.75 -17.28
N ARG A 285 -3.91 2.76 -17.62
CA ARG A 285 -4.45 4.06 -17.99
C ARG A 285 -5.22 3.96 -19.31
N PHE A 286 -6.48 4.39 -19.28
CA PHE A 286 -7.27 4.72 -20.47
C PHE A 286 -7.85 6.12 -20.31
N GLU A 287 -7.50 7.03 -21.21
CA GLU A 287 -8.03 8.40 -21.24
C GLU A 287 -8.62 8.68 -22.61
N PHE A 288 -9.83 9.24 -22.63
CA PHE A 288 -10.47 9.72 -23.85
C PHE A 288 -10.53 11.25 -23.83
N ILE A 289 -9.72 11.88 -24.67
CA ILE A 289 -9.64 13.33 -24.81
C ILE A 289 -10.60 13.78 -25.91
N THR A 290 -11.51 14.67 -25.56
CA THR A 290 -12.50 15.24 -26.48
C THR A 290 -12.07 16.62 -26.99
N LYS A 291 -12.78 17.12 -28.02
CA LYS A 291 -12.55 18.46 -28.55
C LYS A 291 -12.70 19.53 -27.46
N GLY A 292 -11.75 20.45 -27.38
CA GLY A 292 -11.65 21.49 -26.36
C GLY A 292 -10.85 21.09 -25.11
N GLN A 293 -10.46 19.81 -24.94
CA GLN A 293 -9.76 19.33 -23.76
C GLN A 293 -8.23 19.37 -23.88
N TYR A 294 -7.69 20.45 -24.45
CA TYR A 294 -6.24 20.64 -24.57
C TYR A 294 -5.54 20.65 -23.20
N GLU A 295 -6.09 21.36 -22.21
CA GLU A 295 -5.50 21.42 -20.87
C GLU A 295 -5.39 20.05 -20.20
N ARG A 296 -6.41 19.20 -20.36
CA ARG A 296 -6.44 17.84 -19.83
C ARG A 296 -5.37 16.98 -20.46
N GLY A 297 -5.15 17.10 -21.77
CA GLY A 297 -4.04 16.41 -22.45
C GLY A 297 -2.68 16.80 -21.88
N LEU A 298 -2.45 18.10 -21.62
CA LEU A 298 -1.22 18.57 -20.99
C LEU A 298 -1.05 18.03 -19.56
N ASP A 299 -2.13 17.91 -18.78
CA ASP A 299 -2.06 17.31 -17.44
C ASP A 299 -1.63 15.85 -17.51
N ILE A 300 -2.22 15.08 -18.42
CA ILE A 300 -1.86 13.67 -18.65
C ILE A 300 -0.38 13.55 -19.03
N PHE A 301 0.12 14.37 -19.97
CA PHE A 301 1.53 14.34 -20.36
C PHE A 301 2.46 14.82 -19.24
N THR A 302 2.01 15.74 -18.39
CA THR A 302 2.76 16.20 -17.22
C THR A 302 2.89 15.08 -16.20
N GLU A 303 1.81 14.33 -15.94
CA GLU A 303 1.84 13.16 -15.06
C GLU A 303 2.79 12.08 -15.59
N ILE A 304 2.75 11.78 -16.89
CA ILE A 304 3.66 10.83 -17.54
C ILE A 304 5.12 11.30 -17.39
N ALA A 305 5.42 12.55 -17.76
CA ALA A 305 6.78 13.09 -17.67
C ALA A 305 7.30 13.28 -16.22
N ALA A 306 6.40 13.40 -15.25
CA ALA A 306 6.73 13.46 -13.82
C ALA A 306 6.98 12.08 -13.19
N THR A 307 6.70 10.99 -13.90
CA THR A 307 6.79 9.64 -13.34
C THR A 307 8.23 9.34 -12.94
N ARG A 308 8.42 8.97 -11.66
CA ARG A 308 9.74 8.71 -11.07
C ARG A 308 10.21 7.28 -11.38
N GLY A 309 11.52 7.05 -11.22
CA GLY A 309 12.14 5.74 -11.41
C GLY A 309 12.56 5.42 -12.84
N TYR A 310 12.31 6.31 -13.80
CA TYR A 310 12.76 6.16 -15.20
C TYR A 310 13.96 7.06 -15.51
N LYS A 311 14.83 6.61 -16.42
CA LYS A 311 16.03 7.33 -16.87
C LYS A 311 15.80 8.02 -18.22
N GLU A 312 14.93 7.45 -19.06
CA GLU A 312 14.64 7.92 -20.41
C GLU A 312 13.14 8.07 -20.64
N LEU A 313 12.76 9.05 -21.45
CA LEU A 313 11.45 9.22 -22.07
C LEU A 313 11.65 9.27 -23.59
N TRP A 314 10.96 8.41 -24.32
CA TRP A 314 10.96 8.39 -25.77
C TRP A 314 9.60 8.80 -26.30
N VAL A 315 9.58 9.71 -27.27
CA VAL A 315 8.37 10.10 -28.00
C VAL A 315 8.57 9.74 -29.47
N PHE A 316 7.66 8.96 -30.01
CA PHE A 316 7.56 8.72 -31.44
C PHE A 316 6.32 9.45 -31.94
N ASP A 317 6.52 10.52 -32.71
CA ASP A 317 5.42 11.26 -33.34
C ASP A 317 5.90 11.78 -34.70
N PRO A 318 5.36 11.26 -35.83
CA PRO A 318 5.85 11.60 -37.16
C PRO A 318 5.69 13.09 -37.47
N TYR A 319 4.73 13.76 -36.82
CA TYR A 319 4.43 15.17 -37.05
C TYR A 319 4.89 16.08 -35.91
N PHE A 320 5.79 15.63 -35.03
CA PHE A 320 6.23 16.39 -33.86
C PHE A 320 6.78 17.78 -34.22
N SER A 321 7.54 17.87 -35.32
CA SER A 321 8.15 19.12 -35.80
C SER A 321 7.19 19.98 -36.63
N THR A 322 5.96 19.54 -36.89
CA THR A 322 4.98 20.26 -37.72
C THR A 322 4.16 21.28 -36.90
N PHE A 323 4.52 22.56 -36.97
CA PHE A 323 3.86 23.64 -36.21
C PHE A 323 3.29 24.79 -37.06
N SER A 324 3.07 24.56 -38.36
CA SER A 324 2.55 25.55 -39.32
C SER A 324 1.07 25.94 -39.10
N THR A 325 0.36 25.24 -38.22
CA THR A 325 -1.04 25.53 -37.86
C THR A 325 -1.15 26.77 -36.95
N ALA A 326 -2.34 27.40 -36.94
CA ALA A 326 -2.59 28.55 -36.08
C ALA A 326 -2.36 28.20 -34.59
N GLY A 327 -1.47 28.95 -33.92
CA GLY A 327 -1.07 28.68 -32.53
C GLY A 327 -0.16 27.45 -32.36
N GLY A 328 0.38 26.89 -33.45
CA GLY A 328 1.29 25.73 -33.43
C GLY A 328 2.57 25.99 -32.64
N LYS A 329 3.19 27.18 -32.79
CA LYS A 329 4.39 27.56 -32.02
C LYS A 329 4.14 27.58 -30.51
N SER A 330 3.03 28.15 -30.05
CA SER A 330 2.69 28.17 -28.62
C SER A 330 2.42 26.78 -28.08
N ARG A 331 1.76 25.92 -28.86
CA ARG A 331 1.51 24.51 -28.51
C ARG A 331 2.83 23.74 -28.38
N LEU A 332 3.74 23.89 -29.33
CA LEU A 332 5.07 23.28 -29.28
C LEU A 332 5.84 23.67 -28.00
N ASN A 333 5.77 24.95 -27.61
CA ASN A 333 6.37 25.44 -26.37
C ASN A 333 5.74 24.82 -25.12
N ASP A 334 4.41 24.69 -25.08
CA ASP A 334 3.72 24.00 -23.98
C ASP A 334 4.19 22.54 -23.86
N ILE A 335 4.24 21.82 -24.98
CA ILE A 335 4.62 20.39 -25.03
C ILE A 335 6.07 20.19 -24.56
N ILE A 336 7.02 20.98 -25.08
CA ILE A 336 8.42 20.89 -24.68
C ILE A 336 8.58 21.19 -23.18
N THR A 337 7.84 22.18 -22.67
CA THR A 337 7.84 22.52 -21.24
C THR A 337 7.28 21.36 -20.40
N VAL A 338 6.16 20.77 -20.81
CA VAL A 338 5.53 19.64 -20.12
C VAL A 338 6.42 18.40 -20.13
N LEU A 339 6.99 18.02 -21.28
CA LEU A 339 7.93 16.90 -21.37
C LEU A 339 9.21 17.19 -20.56
N GLY A 340 9.57 18.46 -20.39
CA GLY A 340 10.67 18.93 -19.56
C GLY A 340 10.43 18.85 -18.04
N LYS A 341 9.24 18.44 -17.58
CA LYS A 341 8.83 18.42 -16.15
C LYS A 341 9.89 17.82 -15.21
N ASN A 342 10.44 16.66 -15.55
CA ASN A 342 11.55 16.05 -14.81
C ASN A 342 12.87 16.39 -15.49
N LEU A 343 13.68 17.30 -14.92
CA LEU A 343 14.91 17.79 -15.54
C LEU A 343 16.00 16.71 -15.70
N ASN A 344 15.99 15.66 -14.88
CA ASN A 344 16.99 14.59 -14.91
C ASN A 344 16.74 13.54 -16.00
N LEU A 345 15.50 13.42 -16.45
CA LEU A 345 15.07 12.46 -17.47
C LEU A 345 15.69 12.82 -18.82
N GLN A 346 16.29 11.85 -19.53
CA GLN A 346 16.72 12.02 -20.93
C GLN A 346 15.49 11.91 -21.84
N LYS A 347 15.20 12.92 -22.66
CA LYS A 347 14.07 12.89 -23.61
C LYS A 347 14.61 12.66 -25.00
N ASN A 348 14.05 11.68 -25.69
CA ASN A 348 14.39 11.32 -27.05
C ASN A 348 13.13 11.50 -27.91
N ILE A 349 13.17 12.38 -28.90
CA ILE A 349 12.02 12.70 -29.75
C ILE A 349 12.32 12.24 -31.16
N VAL A 350 11.50 11.34 -31.69
CA VAL A 350 11.62 10.76 -33.03
C VAL A 350 10.48 11.26 -33.90
N PHE A 351 10.81 11.83 -35.06
CA PHE A 351 9.84 12.37 -36.02
C PHE A 351 10.25 12.08 -37.47
N GLU A 352 9.27 12.14 -38.37
CA GLU A 352 9.47 11.91 -39.80
C GLU A 352 9.92 13.20 -40.49
N THR A 353 10.88 13.10 -41.40
CA THR A 353 11.39 14.24 -42.15
C THR A 353 11.97 13.78 -43.50
N ASN A 354 12.05 14.70 -44.47
CA ASN A 354 12.72 14.44 -45.74
C ASN A 354 14.16 14.99 -45.69
N GLU A 355 15.07 14.40 -46.46
CA GLU A 355 16.46 14.84 -46.49
C GLU A 355 16.61 16.28 -47.02
N ALA A 356 15.74 16.70 -47.94
CA ALA A 356 15.79 18.01 -48.59
C ALA A 356 15.47 19.19 -47.65
N ASP A 357 14.51 19.03 -46.72
CA ASP A 357 14.01 20.13 -45.88
C ASP A 357 14.30 19.91 -44.39
N CYS A 358 14.96 18.81 -44.00
CA CYS A 358 15.20 18.45 -42.60
C CYS A 358 15.91 19.55 -41.81
N GLU A 359 17.07 20.01 -42.31
CA GLU A 359 17.86 21.02 -41.59
C GLU A 359 17.10 22.34 -41.41
N GLN A 360 16.37 22.77 -42.44
CA GLN A 360 15.62 24.02 -42.40
C GLN A 360 14.44 23.89 -41.44
N THR A 361 13.69 22.79 -41.53
CA THR A 361 12.58 22.48 -40.63
C THR A 361 13.04 22.42 -39.18
N PHE A 362 14.19 21.80 -38.92
CA PHE A 362 14.74 21.70 -37.57
C PHE A 362 15.26 23.04 -37.04
N ARG A 363 15.89 23.86 -37.90
CA ARG A 363 16.25 25.25 -37.58
C ARG A 363 15.02 26.08 -37.21
N ASP A 364 13.94 25.96 -37.97
CA ASP A 364 12.69 26.67 -37.70
C ASP A 364 12.01 26.19 -36.41
N PHE A 365 12.08 24.88 -36.13
CA PHE A 365 11.67 24.30 -34.86
C PHE A 365 12.47 24.88 -33.67
N LYS A 366 13.82 24.90 -33.76
CA LYS A 366 14.67 25.48 -32.72
C LYS A 366 14.35 26.96 -32.50
N ALA A 367 14.12 27.72 -33.58
CA ALA A 367 13.71 29.11 -33.50
C ALA A 367 12.35 29.28 -32.81
N ALA A 368 11.39 28.38 -33.04
CA ALA A 368 10.06 28.43 -32.42
C ALA A 368 10.09 28.19 -30.91
N ILE A 369 11.03 27.40 -30.39
CA ILE A 369 11.16 27.10 -28.94
C ILE A 369 12.27 27.92 -28.25
N HIS A 370 12.97 28.77 -29.00
CA HIS A 370 14.12 29.53 -28.52
C HIS A 370 13.83 30.34 -27.25
N GLU A 371 12.66 30.98 -27.15
CA GLU A 371 12.30 31.76 -25.96
C GLU A 371 12.23 30.89 -24.68
N THR A 372 11.63 29.70 -24.78
CA THR A 372 11.52 28.76 -23.68
C THR A 372 12.88 28.23 -23.26
N VAL A 373 13.71 27.82 -24.23
CA VAL A 373 15.08 27.37 -23.98
C VAL A 373 15.92 28.49 -23.34
N HIS A 374 15.82 29.71 -23.84
CA HIS A 374 16.55 30.87 -23.31
C HIS A 374 16.14 31.22 -21.88
N LYS A 375 14.84 31.16 -21.56
CA LYS A 375 14.34 31.37 -20.17
C LYS A 375 14.94 30.34 -19.21
N LEU A 376 15.06 29.08 -19.63
CA LEU A 376 15.64 28.02 -18.81
C LEU A 376 17.15 28.19 -18.65
N LYS A 377 17.88 28.51 -19.73
CA LYS A 377 19.31 28.81 -19.69
C LYS A 377 19.62 29.98 -18.73
N LYS A 378 18.82 31.05 -18.74
CA LYS A 378 18.95 32.17 -17.79
C LYS A 378 18.80 31.76 -16.32
N ARG A 379 18.09 30.67 -16.05
CA ARG A 379 17.90 30.09 -14.72
C ARG A 379 18.89 28.95 -14.44
N ASP A 380 19.92 28.81 -15.27
CA ASP A 380 20.92 27.73 -15.20
C ASP A 380 20.27 26.33 -15.26
N VAL A 381 19.20 26.19 -16.04
CA VAL A 381 18.48 24.94 -16.26
C VAL A 381 18.63 24.53 -17.71
N SER A 382 19.11 23.31 -17.94
CA SER A 382 19.10 22.66 -19.24
C SER A 382 18.11 21.51 -19.23
N MET A 383 17.27 21.43 -20.27
CA MET A 383 16.48 20.23 -20.51
C MET A 383 17.28 19.29 -21.41
N LYS A 384 17.35 18.02 -21.03
CA LYS A 384 18.02 16.98 -21.81
C LYS A 384 17.08 16.44 -22.89
N PHE A 385 17.18 16.99 -24.09
CA PHE A 385 16.42 16.54 -25.26
C PHE A 385 17.38 16.21 -26.39
N THR A 386 17.20 15.04 -26.99
CA THR A 386 17.82 14.62 -28.25
C THR A 386 16.71 14.37 -29.27
N PHE A 387 16.90 14.89 -30.47
CA PHE A 387 15.95 14.84 -31.57
C PHE A 387 16.49 13.97 -32.70
N TYR A 388 15.66 13.06 -33.18
CA TYR A 388 15.96 12.13 -34.25
C TYR A 388 14.98 12.34 -35.41
N GLY A 389 15.50 12.77 -36.55
CA GLY A 389 14.73 12.86 -37.80
C GLY A 389 14.99 11.61 -38.63
N THR A 390 13.94 10.87 -38.99
CA THR A 390 14.03 9.65 -39.79
C THR A 390 13.31 9.82 -41.13
N ARG A 391 13.82 9.14 -42.17
CA ARG A 391 13.18 9.06 -43.50
C ARG A 391 12.04 8.04 -43.55
N GLU A 392 12.04 7.10 -42.61
CA GLU A 392 11.06 6.01 -42.57
C GLU A 392 9.71 6.51 -42.11
N HIS A 393 8.68 6.16 -42.88
CA HIS A 393 7.32 6.56 -42.57
C HIS A 393 6.76 5.71 -41.43
N PHE A 394 6.20 6.35 -40.42
CA PHE A 394 5.44 5.69 -39.36
C PHE A 394 4.23 6.53 -38.99
N HIS A 395 3.10 5.87 -38.73
CA HIS A 395 1.83 6.57 -38.49
C HIS A 395 1.50 6.71 -37.00
N ASP A 396 1.66 5.64 -36.24
CA ASP A 396 1.19 5.60 -34.86
C ASP A 396 2.16 6.32 -33.91
N ARG A 397 1.61 6.85 -32.82
CA ARG A 397 2.35 7.71 -31.89
C ARG A 397 2.48 7.05 -30.55
N PHE A 398 3.67 7.15 -29.97
CA PHE A 398 3.98 6.47 -28.73
C PHE A 398 4.75 7.35 -27.76
N ILE A 399 4.53 7.12 -26.48
CA ILE A 399 5.41 7.58 -25.40
C ILE A 399 5.92 6.35 -24.67
N PHE A 400 7.23 6.26 -24.47
CA PHE A 400 7.84 5.22 -23.65
C PHE A 400 8.62 5.85 -22.50
N LEU A 401 8.45 5.29 -21.30
CA LEU A 401 9.31 5.56 -20.15
C LEU A 401 10.19 4.34 -19.91
N LYS A 402 11.51 4.52 -19.83
CA LYS A 402 12.47 3.43 -19.77
C LYS A 402 13.52 3.60 -18.66
N ASN A 403 13.82 2.50 -17.98
CA ASN A 403 15.06 2.30 -17.22
C ASN A 403 15.64 0.91 -17.56
N GLU A 404 16.64 0.44 -16.80
CA GLU A 404 17.30 -0.85 -17.06
C GLU A 404 16.38 -2.08 -16.92
N HIS A 405 15.33 -2.01 -16.12
CA HIS A 405 14.49 -3.16 -15.77
C HIS A 405 13.01 -3.00 -16.14
N ARG A 406 12.59 -1.79 -16.52
CA ARG A 406 11.19 -1.42 -16.69
C ARG A 406 11.01 -0.56 -17.94
N LEU A 407 9.94 -0.89 -18.65
CA LEU A 407 9.41 -0.10 -19.76
C LEU A 407 7.91 0.11 -19.50
N GLN A 408 7.44 1.34 -19.68
CA GLN A 408 6.02 1.67 -19.70
C GLN A 408 5.71 2.39 -21.00
N ALA A 409 4.67 1.95 -21.68
CA ALA A 409 4.36 2.34 -23.05
C ALA A 409 2.94 2.91 -23.15
N PHE A 410 2.79 4.01 -23.87
CA PHE A 410 1.51 4.64 -24.13
C PHE A 410 1.32 4.80 -25.64
N LEU A 411 0.19 4.32 -26.17
CA LEU A 411 -0.27 4.61 -27.52
C LEU A 411 -1.11 5.88 -27.49
N LEU A 412 -0.83 6.80 -28.41
CA LEU A 412 -1.59 8.04 -28.59
C LEU A 412 -2.40 7.98 -29.88
N GLY A 413 -3.70 8.23 -29.78
CA GLY A 413 -4.60 8.27 -30.93
C GLY A 413 -4.44 9.52 -31.80
N THR A 414 -3.58 10.47 -31.42
CA THR A 414 -3.31 11.69 -32.19
C THR A 414 -1.90 12.22 -31.92
N SER A 415 -1.43 13.13 -32.76
CA SER A 415 -0.14 13.80 -32.56
C SER A 415 -0.20 14.77 -31.37
N PHE A 416 0.96 14.98 -30.74
CA PHE A 416 1.15 16.06 -29.78
C PHE A 416 0.75 17.43 -30.36
N ASN A 417 0.85 17.62 -31.67
CA ASN A 417 0.46 18.87 -32.29
C ASN A 417 -1.05 19.03 -32.52
N SER A 418 -1.88 18.03 -32.19
CA SER A 418 -3.32 18.04 -32.46
C SER A 418 -4.22 17.57 -31.30
N PHE A 419 -3.67 17.19 -30.14
CA PHE A 419 -4.51 16.80 -29.00
C PHE A 419 -5.40 17.95 -28.52
N GLY A 420 -6.60 17.60 -28.06
CA GLY A 420 -7.62 18.57 -27.65
C GLY A 420 -8.31 19.29 -28.82
N ASP A 421 -7.83 19.20 -30.06
CA ASP A 421 -8.55 19.72 -31.23
C ASP A 421 -9.57 18.71 -31.77
N ASN A 422 -9.31 17.42 -31.56
CA ASN A 422 -10.12 16.29 -32.00
C ASN A 422 -10.27 15.24 -30.89
N TYR A 423 -11.13 14.26 -31.13
CA TYR A 423 -11.27 13.07 -30.28
C TYR A 423 -10.01 12.19 -30.41
N SER A 424 -9.42 11.82 -29.28
CA SER A 424 -8.24 10.98 -29.24
C SER A 424 -8.19 10.16 -27.95
N THR A 425 -7.47 9.05 -27.99
CA THR A 425 -7.25 8.18 -26.84
C THR A 425 -5.80 8.21 -26.41
N ILE A 426 -5.55 8.02 -25.12
CA ILE A 426 -4.24 7.67 -24.57
C ILE A 426 -4.44 6.35 -23.85
N ILE A 427 -3.73 5.32 -24.32
CA ILE A 427 -3.88 3.95 -23.81
C ILE A 427 -2.52 3.48 -23.33
N GLU A 428 -2.43 3.09 -22.07
CA GLU A 428 -1.27 2.35 -21.56
C GLU A 428 -1.30 0.91 -22.07
N MET A 429 -0.23 0.51 -22.74
CA MET A 429 -0.12 -0.78 -23.41
C MET A 429 0.22 -1.90 -22.41
N GLU A 430 -0.03 -3.15 -22.82
CA GLU A 430 0.58 -4.30 -22.14
C GLU A 430 2.11 -4.18 -22.12
N PRO A 431 2.79 -4.49 -20.99
CA PRO A 431 4.24 -4.35 -20.90
C PRO A 431 5.02 -5.10 -21.99
N LEU A 432 4.55 -6.31 -22.35
CA LEU A 432 5.19 -7.13 -23.40
C LEU A 432 4.99 -6.54 -24.79
N ASP A 433 3.76 -6.14 -25.13
CA ASP A 433 3.45 -5.50 -26.40
C ASP A 433 4.20 -4.16 -26.54
N GLY A 434 4.20 -3.36 -25.48
CA GLY A 434 4.93 -2.10 -25.41
C GLY A 434 6.43 -2.28 -25.62
N ARG A 435 7.03 -3.33 -25.05
CA ARG A 435 8.45 -3.67 -25.27
C ARG A 435 8.73 -4.06 -26.70
N MET A 436 7.93 -4.97 -27.25
CA MET A 436 8.07 -5.39 -28.65
C MET A 436 7.98 -4.18 -29.60
N VAL A 437 7.01 -3.30 -29.41
CA VAL A 437 6.85 -2.08 -30.23
C VAL A 437 8.04 -1.15 -30.06
N PHE A 438 8.48 -0.87 -28.82
CA PHE A 438 9.64 -0.01 -28.57
C PHE A 438 10.91 -0.52 -29.25
N GLU A 439 11.24 -1.80 -29.06
CA GLU A 439 12.44 -2.42 -29.64
C GLU A 439 12.38 -2.40 -31.18
N THR A 440 11.20 -2.64 -31.76
CA THR A 440 10.98 -2.58 -33.21
C THR A 440 11.16 -1.15 -33.75
N LEU A 441 10.56 -0.15 -33.09
CA LEU A 441 10.65 1.25 -33.52
C LEU A 441 12.08 1.78 -33.40
N VAL A 442 12.76 1.52 -32.28
CA VAL A 442 14.16 1.91 -32.08
C VAL A 442 15.06 1.23 -33.10
N GLY A 443 14.93 -0.09 -33.27
CA GLY A 443 15.77 -0.87 -34.19
C GLY A 443 15.61 -0.46 -35.65
N ASN A 444 14.38 -0.14 -36.09
CA ASN A 444 14.12 0.19 -37.48
C ASN A 444 14.27 1.69 -37.77
N LEU A 445 13.72 2.58 -36.95
CA LEU A 445 13.66 4.02 -37.26
C LEU A 445 14.98 4.75 -36.97
N LEU A 446 15.78 4.24 -36.04
CA LEU A 446 17.07 4.81 -35.65
C LEU A 446 18.26 4.05 -36.24
N ASP A 447 18.00 3.13 -37.17
CA ASP A 447 19.07 2.55 -37.97
C ASP A 447 19.82 3.68 -38.69
N PRO A 448 21.18 3.69 -38.68
CA PRO A 448 21.98 4.67 -39.40
C PRO A 448 21.60 4.85 -40.88
N THR A 449 21.01 3.82 -41.53
CA THR A 449 20.53 3.95 -42.92
C THR A 449 19.26 4.78 -43.04
N HIS A 450 18.48 4.93 -41.98
CA HIS A 450 17.20 5.66 -42.00
C HIS A 450 17.28 7.02 -41.34
N LEU A 451 18.24 7.20 -40.43
CA LEU A 451 18.46 8.43 -39.70
C LEU A 451 18.99 9.54 -40.62
N ILE A 452 18.29 10.68 -40.63
CA ILE A 452 18.69 11.90 -41.34
C ILE A 452 19.32 12.91 -40.36
N LEU A 453 18.77 13.00 -39.14
CA LEU A 453 19.15 13.99 -38.14
C LEU A 453 19.29 13.34 -36.77
N SER A 454 20.34 13.73 -36.04
CA SER A 454 20.51 13.45 -34.61
C SER A 454 21.11 14.68 -33.95
N GLU A 455 20.30 15.46 -33.26
CA GLU A 455 20.75 16.71 -32.64
C GLU A 455 20.19 16.90 -31.24
N ASP A 456 21.04 17.40 -30.35
CA ASP A 456 20.63 17.83 -29.03
C ASP A 456 20.01 19.24 -29.06
N LEU A 457 19.18 19.52 -28.05
CA LEU A 457 18.56 20.84 -27.85
C LEU A 457 19.56 21.93 -27.43
N SER A 458 20.78 21.57 -27.04
CA SER A 458 21.78 22.44 -26.42
C SER A 458 22.11 23.69 -27.22
#